data_AF-A0A6J1LVR8-F1
#
_entry.id   AF-A0A6J1LVR8-F1
#
_cell.length_a   1.000
_cell.length_b   1.000
_cell.length_c   1.000
_cell.angle_alpha   90.00
_cell.angle_beta   90.00
_cell.angle_gamma   90.00
#
_symmetry.space_group_name_H-M   'P 1'
#
loop_
_entity.id
_entity.type
_entity.pdbx_description
1 polymer ?
#
loop_
_entity_poly.entity_id
_entity_poly.type
_entity_poly.pdbx_seq_one_letter_code
_entity_poly.pdbx_strand_id
1 'polypeptide(L)'
;MMAKSDKEILANSMYEDDPNGNSAPTALHQEEEEKEKRQTTANDASTESTKTVPAAAAVTSPRWGPQNKGAQELASLYSPGKRAQEIICVYTCIGLMIINLALIAKHMRLERISVAFISALGGIITADFASGLVHWAADTWGSVDLPIIGRNFLRPFREHHLDPTSITRHDFIETNGDNFMVGIPILGYLAHYFYIKTPYEIQQNFGWIAYVFLCSIFVAMTNQIHKWSHTYWGLPRWVLLLQSCHIILPRKHHRIHHVAPHETYFCITTGWLNWPLEQLRFWSTFEFIIERLTGLKPRDDDMKWAKKLT
;
A
#
# COMPACT_ATOMS: atom_id res chain seq x y z
N MET A 1 4.54 6.09 -20.66
CA MET A 1 5.17 4.77 -20.45
C MET A 1 4.22 3.70 -20.96
N MET A 2 4.72 2.54 -21.39
CA MET A 2 3.88 1.38 -21.71
C MET A 2 3.47 0.68 -20.42
N ALA A 3 2.27 0.08 -20.40
CA ALA A 3 1.85 -0.78 -19.28
C ALA A 3 2.86 -1.93 -19.10
N LYS A 4 3.24 -2.22 -17.85
CA LYS A 4 4.19 -3.29 -17.52
C LYS A 4 3.71 -4.62 -18.08
N SER A 5 4.61 -5.37 -18.73
CA SER A 5 4.30 -6.71 -19.22
C SER A 5 4.23 -7.73 -18.07
N ASP A 6 3.48 -8.83 -18.26
CA ASP A 6 3.43 -9.92 -17.27
C ASP A 6 4.82 -10.47 -16.92
N LYS A 7 5.73 -10.49 -17.90
CA LYS A 7 7.13 -10.91 -17.71
C LYS A 7 7.90 -9.94 -16.81
N GLU A 8 7.75 -8.63 -17.01
CA GLU A 8 8.39 -7.62 -16.15
C GLU A 8 7.80 -7.65 -14.73
N ILE A 9 6.50 -7.89 -14.61
CA ILE A 9 5.84 -8.08 -13.32
C ILE A 9 6.43 -9.30 -12.62
N LEU A 10 6.48 -10.46 -13.26
CA LEU A 10 7.05 -11.68 -12.68
C LEU A 10 8.53 -11.55 -12.33
N ALA A 11 9.35 -10.96 -13.19
CA ALA A 11 10.80 -10.84 -12.98
C ALA A 11 11.19 -9.89 -11.85
N ASN A 12 10.34 -8.89 -11.55
CA ASN A 12 10.62 -7.86 -10.55
C ASN A 12 9.63 -7.86 -9.38
N SER A 13 8.76 -8.86 -9.27
CA SER A 13 7.85 -9.01 -8.14
C SER A 13 8.20 -10.22 -7.29
N MET A 14 7.80 -10.15 -6.04
CA MET A 14 7.93 -11.28 -5.11
C MET A 14 7.08 -12.45 -5.60
N TYR A 15 7.64 -13.65 -5.60
CA TYR A 15 6.89 -14.86 -5.94
C TYR A 15 5.93 -15.22 -4.80
N GLU A 16 4.79 -15.85 -5.12
CA GLU A 16 3.78 -16.20 -4.09
C GLU A 16 4.33 -17.22 -3.07
N ASP A 17 5.26 -18.07 -3.50
CA ASP A 17 6.00 -19.04 -2.71
C ASP A 17 7.30 -18.48 -2.09
N ASP A 18 7.76 -17.32 -2.55
CA ASP A 18 8.92 -16.61 -2.00
C ASP A 18 8.67 -15.09 -1.86
N PRO A 19 7.80 -14.70 -0.91
CA PRO A 19 7.39 -13.33 -0.73
C PRO A 19 8.49 -12.42 -0.17
N ASN A 20 9.65 -12.95 0.22
CA ASN A 20 10.80 -12.15 0.69
C ASN A 20 11.94 -12.11 -0.32
N GLY A 21 11.78 -12.76 -1.49
CA GLY A 21 12.85 -12.87 -2.48
C GLY A 21 14.09 -13.61 -1.96
N ASN A 22 13.93 -14.52 -0.99
CA ASN A 22 15.00 -15.35 -0.44
C ASN A 22 15.65 -16.26 -1.50
N SER A 23 14.97 -16.46 -2.62
CA SER A 23 15.29 -17.35 -3.74
C SER A 23 15.45 -16.60 -5.06
N ALA A 24 15.33 -15.26 -5.06
CA ALA A 24 15.51 -14.45 -6.26
C ALA A 24 16.94 -14.66 -6.81
N PRO A 25 17.11 -15.14 -8.05
CA PRO A 25 18.45 -15.41 -8.58
C PRO A 25 19.10 -14.09 -8.99
N THR A 26 20.01 -13.57 -8.16
CA THR A 26 20.87 -12.43 -8.53
C THR A 26 21.97 -12.80 -9.54
N ALA A 27 21.97 -14.03 -10.09
CA ALA A 27 23.08 -14.56 -10.88
C ALA A 27 22.77 -14.84 -12.37
N LEU A 28 21.51 -14.87 -12.81
CA LEU A 28 21.20 -15.38 -14.16
C LEU A 28 21.55 -14.41 -15.30
N HIS A 29 21.44 -13.09 -15.09
CA HIS A 29 21.82 -12.12 -16.13
C HIS A 29 23.33 -11.91 -16.27
N GLN A 30 24.10 -12.10 -15.19
CA GLN A 30 25.55 -12.03 -15.26
C GLN A 30 26.16 -13.31 -15.84
N GLU A 31 25.61 -14.48 -15.53
CA GLU A 31 26.09 -15.73 -16.14
C GLU A 31 25.82 -15.83 -17.64
N GLU A 32 24.72 -15.25 -18.14
CA GLU A 32 24.44 -15.19 -19.58
C GLU A 32 25.35 -14.18 -20.31
N GLU A 33 25.55 -12.96 -19.77
CA GLU A 33 26.51 -11.99 -20.32
C GLU A 33 27.97 -12.49 -20.25
N GLU A 34 28.32 -13.22 -19.19
CA GLU A 34 29.66 -13.76 -19.01
C GLU A 34 29.88 -15.03 -19.85
N LYS A 35 28.84 -15.83 -20.11
CA LYS A 35 28.86 -16.89 -21.14
C LYS A 35 28.97 -16.31 -22.54
N GLU A 36 28.25 -15.23 -22.85
CA GLU A 36 28.31 -14.58 -24.15
C GLU A 36 29.67 -13.88 -24.38
N LYS A 37 30.27 -13.30 -23.33
CA LYS A 37 31.66 -12.80 -23.34
C LYS A 37 32.71 -13.90 -23.42
N ARG A 38 32.51 -15.05 -22.77
CA ARG A 38 33.42 -16.22 -22.89
C ARG A 38 33.32 -16.87 -24.28
N GLN A 39 32.14 -16.87 -24.88
CA GLN A 39 31.93 -17.45 -26.21
C GLN A 39 32.46 -16.54 -27.32
N THR A 40 32.52 -15.22 -27.10
CA THR A 40 33.17 -14.26 -28.00
C THR A 40 34.70 -14.17 -27.83
N THR A 41 35.25 -14.54 -26.68
CA THR A 41 36.71 -14.60 -26.44
C THR A 41 37.35 -15.96 -26.72
N ALA A 42 36.56 -17.03 -26.90
CA ALA A 42 37.07 -18.37 -27.22
C ALA A 42 37.50 -18.57 -28.69
N ASN A 43 37.46 -17.53 -29.53
CA ASN A 43 37.97 -17.59 -30.91
C ASN A 43 39.42 -17.12 -31.07
N ASP A 44 40.09 -16.69 -29.99
CA ASP A 44 41.52 -16.39 -30.02
C ASP A 44 42.25 -16.96 -28.80
N ALA A 45 43.34 -17.66 -29.07
CA ALA A 45 44.39 -18.16 -28.17
C ALA A 45 44.19 -19.52 -27.47
N SER A 46 45.13 -20.40 -27.80
CA SER A 46 45.48 -21.68 -27.19
C SER A 46 46.16 -21.54 -25.82
N THR A 47 46.14 -22.66 -25.06
CA THR A 47 47.00 -23.02 -23.90
C THR A 47 46.82 -22.25 -22.58
N GLU A 48 46.17 -22.86 -21.58
CA GLU A 48 46.80 -23.54 -20.42
C GLU A 48 45.72 -23.95 -19.40
N SER A 49 45.82 -25.17 -18.88
CA SER A 49 44.89 -25.76 -17.92
C SER A 49 45.31 -25.41 -16.49
N THR A 50 44.65 -24.42 -15.89
CA THR A 50 44.75 -24.16 -14.44
C THR A 50 43.39 -24.43 -13.79
N LYS A 51 43.32 -25.48 -12.97
CA LYS A 51 42.15 -25.78 -12.12
C LYS A 51 41.96 -24.65 -11.10
N THR A 52 41.03 -23.74 -11.37
CA THR A 52 40.51 -22.80 -10.38
C THR A 52 39.29 -23.43 -9.68
N VAL A 53 39.40 -23.54 -8.36
CA VAL A 53 38.29 -23.87 -7.44
C VAL A 53 37.20 -22.80 -7.59
N PRO A 54 35.90 -23.14 -7.58
CA PRO A 54 34.86 -22.13 -7.71
C PRO A 54 34.92 -21.18 -6.51
N ALA A 55 35.11 -19.88 -6.76
CA ALA A 55 34.90 -18.86 -5.77
C ALA A 55 33.44 -18.99 -5.29
N ALA A 56 33.26 -19.10 -3.97
CA ALA A 56 31.94 -19.05 -3.36
C ALA A 56 31.23 -17.79 -3.90
N ALA A 57 30.10 -18.00 -4.58
CA ALA A 57 29.27 -16.93 -5.10
C ALA A 57 29.05 -15.92 -3.96
N ALA A 58 29.51 -14.68 -4.16
CA ALA A 58 29.27 -13.61 -3.21
C ALA A 58 27.75 -13.47 -3.08
N VAL A 59 27.18 -13.92 -1.96
CA VAL A 59 25.77 -13.77 -1.65
C VAL A 59 25.54 -12.28 -1.41
N THR A 60 25.26 -11.54 -2.47
CA THR A 60 24.77 -10.17 -2.38
C THR A 60 23.46 -10.22 -1.62
N SER A 61 23.35 -9.47 -0.52
CA SER A 61 22.12 -9.38 0.26
C SER A 61 20.93 -9.04 -0.65
N PRO A 62 19.74 -9.64 -0.44
CA PRO A 62 18.55 -9.33 -1.22
C PRO A 62 18.29 -7.82 -1.29
N ARG A 63 17.89 -7.33 -2.47
CA ARG A 63 17.58 -5.89 -2.69
C ARG A 63 16.44 -5.42 -1.78
N TRP A 64 15.53 -6.32 -1.42
CA TRP A 64 14.34 -6.08 -0.58
C TRP A 64 14.18 -7.22 0.44
N GLY A 65 13.28 -7.03 1.41
CA GLY A 65 12.96 -8.02 2.45
C GLY A 65 13.55 -7.66 3.83
N PRO A 66 13.30 -8.49 4.85
CA PRO A 66 13.60 -8.17 6.26
C PRO A 66 15.10 -8.04 6.57
N GLN A 67 15.97 -8.55 5.68
CA GLN A 67 17.42 -8.40 5.78
C GLN A 67 17.92 -7.07 5.22
N ASN A 68 17.07 -6.27 4.57
CA ASN A 68 17.42 -4.93 4.09
C ASN A 68 17.69 -3.99 5.28
N LYS A 69 18.87 -3.37 5.31
CA LYS A 69 19.28 -2.48 6.41
C LYS A 69 18.42 -1.22 6.54
N GLY A 70 17.97 -0.67 5.42
CA GLY A 70 17.02 0.46 5.44
C GLY A 70 15.70 0.06 6.09
N ALA A 71 15.18 -1.14 5.79
CA ALA A 71 14.00 -1.67 6.46
C ALA A 71 14.22 -1.85 7.98
N GLN A 72 15.37 -2.37 8.40
CA GLN A 72 15.71 -2.53 9.82
C GLN A 72 15.87 -1.19 10.55
N GLU A 73 16.49 -0.20 9.91
CA GLU A 73 16.63 1.16 10.45
C GLU A 73 15.25 1.78 10.66
N LEU A 74 14.37 1.71 9.65
CA LEU A 74 12.99 2.21 9.76
C LEU A 74 12.20 1.44 10.83
N ALA A 75 12.36 0.12 10.93
CA ALA A 75 11.75 -0.70 11.98
C ALA A 75 12.23 -0.35 13.40
N SER A 76 13.41 0.25 13.56
CA SER A 76 13.89 0.68 14.88
C SER A 76 13.25 1.99 15.38
N LEU A 77 12.57 2.73 14.50
CA LEU A 77 12.00 4.05 14.80
C LEU A 77 10.56 3.99 15.35
N TYR A 78 9.98 2.80 15.53
CA TYR A 78 8.70 2.65 16.24
C TYR A 78 8.86 3.11 17.69
N SER A 79 7.88 3.87 18.19
CA SER A 79 7.94 4.49 19.51
C SER A 79 6.73 4.14 20.37
N PRO A 80 6.92 4.01 21.71
CA PRO A 80 5.80 3.80 22.62
C PRO A 80 4.75 4.92 22.56
N GLY A 81 5.17 6.17 22.29
CA GLY A 81 4.28 7.31 22.17
C GLY A 81 3.34 7.19 20.97
N LYS A 82 3.87 6.80 19.81
CA LYS A 82 3.07 6.51 18.61
C LYS A 82 2.08 5.38 18.88
N ARG A 83 2.54 4.30 19.50
CA ARG A 83 1.69 3.16 19.87
C ARG A 83 0.53 3.56 20.79
N ALA A 84 0.77 4.39 21.80
CA ALA A 84 -0.28 4.89 22.67
C ALA A 84 -1.33 5.71 21.89
N GLN A 85 -0.90 6.56 20.96
CA GLN A 85 -1.80 7.31 20.08
C GLN A 85 -2.66 6.40 19.21
N GLU A 86 -2.07 5.37 18.59
CA GLU A 86 -2.81 4.40 17.76
C GLU A 86 -3.89 3.67 18.58
N ILE A 87 -3.53 3.20 19.78
CA ILE A 87 -4.48 2.55 20.70
C ILE A 87 -5.66 3.47 20.99
N ILE A 88 -5.40 4.70 21.43
CA ILE A 88 -6.44 5.69 21.75
C ILE A 88 -7.33 5.93 20.53
N CYS A 89 -6.73 6.07 19.34
CA CYS A 89 -7.45 6.38 18.13
C CYS A 89 -8.35 5.23 17.68
N VAL A 90 -7.85 3.99 17.72
CA VAL A 90 -8.66 2.81 17.36
C VAL A 90 -9.85 2.67 18.28
N TYR A 91 -9.66 2.70 19.60
CA TYR A 91 -10.78 2.54 20.53
C TYR A 91 -11.78 3.69 20.47
N THR A 92 -11.32 4.93 20.36
CA THR A 92 -12.20 6.11 20.20
C THR A 92 -13.03 6.00 18.92
N CYS A 93 -12.39 5.66 17.81
CA CYS A 93 -13.05 5.58 16.52
C CYS A 93 -14.03 4.40 16.46
N ILE A 94 -13.69 3.23 17.03
CA ILE A 94 -14.64 2.11 17.19
C ILE A 94 -15.86 2.53 18.02
N GLY A 95 -15.65 3.24 19.14
CA GLY A 95 -16.75 3.78 19.94
C GLY A 95 -17.68 4.69 19.12
N LEU A 96 -17.11 5.61 18.34
CA LEU A 96 -17.87 6.47 17.44
C LEU A 96 -18.57 5.69 16.32
N MET A 97 -17.95 4.65 15.76
CA MET A 97 -18.59 3.78 14.77
C MET A 97 -19.82 3.08 15.36
N ILE A 98 -19.72 2.55 16.57
CA ILE A 98 -20.84 1.88 17.26
C ILE A 98 -21.97 2.87 17.54
N ILE A 99 -21.64 4.06 18.06
CA ILE A 99 -22.63 5.13 18.34
C ILE A 99 -23.35 5.53 17.04
N ASN A 100 -22.61 5.84 15.98
CA ASN A 100 -23.19 6.23 14.70
C ASN A 100 -24.01 5.11 14.08
N LEU A 101 -23.56 3.85 14.16
CA LEU A 101 -24.32 2.70 13.67
C LEU A 101 -25.65 2.56 14.41
N ALA A 102 -25.67 2.69 15.74
CA ALA A 102 -26.89 2.64 16.53
C ALA A 102 -27.85 3.78 16.17
N LEU A 103 -27.32 4.99 15.97
CA LEU A 103 -28.11 6.16 15.55
C LEU A 103 -28.67 6.00 14.13
N ILE A 104 -27.88 5.47 13.19
CA ILE A 104 -28.32 5.14 11.82
C ILE A 104 -29.41 4.08 11.87
N ALA A 105 -29.21 3.00 12.62
CA ALA A 105 -30.16 1.91 12.74
C ALA A 105 -31.51 2.39 13.31
N LYS A 106 -31.49 3.28 14.31
CA LYS A 106 -32.69 3.91 14.88
C LYS A 106 -33.50 4.71 13.85
N HIS A 107 -32.84 5.29 12.86
CA HIS A 107 -33.47 6.12 11.83
C HIS A 107 -33.61 5.40 10.48
N MET A 108 -33.18 4.15 10.35
CA MET A 108 -33.21 3.44 9.09
C MET A 108 -34.66 3.06 8.74
N ARG A 109 -35.06 3.38 7.50
CA ARG A 109 -36.32 2.91 6.92
C ARG A 109 -36.00 1.96 5.79
N LEU A 110 -36.63 0.78 5.77
CA LEU A 110 -36.37 -0.25 4.75
C LEU A 110 -36.62 0.26 3.33
N GLU A 111 -37.56 1.19 3.16
CA GLU A 111 -37.83 1.86 1.88
C GLU A 111 -36.61 2.62 1.31
N ARG A 112 -35.62 2.94 2.15
CA ARG A 112 -34.39 3.66 1.77
C ARG A 112 -33.16 2.75 1.65
N ILE A 113 -33.33 1.43 1.66
CA ILE A 113 -32.20 0.51 1.59
C ILE A 113 -31.37 0.68 0.30
N SER A 114 -32.02 0.98 -0.82
CA SER A 114 -31.34 1.28 -2.09
C SER A 114 -30.43 2.50 -1.98
N VAL A 115 -30.83 3.53 -1.23
CA VAL A 115 -30.00 4.71 -0.96
C VAL A 115 -28.76 4.30 -0.18
N ALA A 116 -28.89 3.44 0.82
CA ALA A 116 -27.74 2.95 1.57
C ALA A 116 -26.75 2.16 0.69
N PHE A 117 -27.24 1.35 -0.26
CA PHE A 117 -26.37 0.65 -1.23
C PHE A 117 -25.63 1.62 -2.16
N ILE A 118 -26.31 2.63 -2.71
CA ILE A 118 -25.67 3.64 -3.56
C ILE A 118 -24.63 4.43 -2.75
N SER A 119 -24.96 4.80 -1.52
CA SER A 119 -24.04 5.44 -0.58
C SER A 119 -22.83 4.57 -0.25
N ALA A 120 -23.01 3.26 -0.10
CA ALA A 120 -21.92 2.29 0.08
C ALA A 120 -20.99 2.27 -1.13
N LEU A 121 -21.57 2.19 -2.34
CA LEU A 121 -20.81 2.18 -3.59
C LEU A 121 -20.02 3.48 -3.77
N GLY A 122 -20.64 4.63 -3.52
CA GLY A 122 -19.93 5.91 -3.52
C GLY A 122 -18.81 5.94 -2.48
N GLY A 123 -19.09 5.46 -1.26
CA GLY A 123 -18.13 5.45 -0.16
C GLY A 123 -16.90 4.59 -0.45
N ILE A 124 -17.09 3.39 -1.03
CA ILE A 124 -15.96 2.50 -1.34
C ILE A 124 -15.11 3.03 -2.50
N ILE A 125 -15.73 3.63 -3.52
CA ILE A 125 -15.02 4.28 -4.62
C ILE A 125 -14.22 5.49 -4.11
N THR A 126 -14.81 6.33 -3.26
CA THR A 126 -14.11 7.45 -2.63
C THR A 126 -12.95 6.96 -1.76
N ALA A 127 -13.15 5.91 -0.96
CA ALA A 127 -12.09 5.35 -0.14
C ALA A 127 -10.94 4.79 -0.99
N ASP A 128 -11.25 4.10 -2.09
CA ASP A 128 -10.26 3.59 -3.03
C ASP A 128 -9.44 4.73 -3.68
N PHE A 129 -10.11 5.79 -4.15
CA PHE A 129 -9.44 6.96 -4.70
C PHE A 129 -8.55 7.65 -3.66
N ALA A 130 -9.11 7.93 -2.48
CA ALA A 130 -8.40 8.61 -1.40
C ALA A 130 -7.18 7.80 -0.94
N SER A 131 -7.30 6.47 -0.89
CA SER A 131 -6.17 5.59 -0.60
C SER A 131 -5.06 5.76 -1.63
N GLY A 132 -5.40 5.79 -2.92
CA GLY A 132 -4.43 5.99 -3.99
C GLY A 132 -3.78 7.36 -3.96
N LEU A 133 -4.55 8.41 -3.65
CA LEU A 133 -4.02 9.77 -3.54
C LEU A 133 -3.01 9.90 -2.38
N VAL A 134 -3.35 9.36 -1.20
CA VAL A 134 -2.45 9.38 -0.03
C VAL A 134 -1.21 8.53 -0.29
N HIS A 135 -1.38 7.34 -0.86
CA HIS A 135 -0.30 6.43 -1.19
C HIS A 135 0.66 7.05 -2.22
N TRP A 136 0.12 7.55 -3.34
CA TRP A 136 0.90 8.28 -4.34
C TRP A 136 1.63 9.48 -3.73
N ALA A 137 0.97 10.28 -2.89
CA ALA A 137 1.60 11.45 -2.28
C ALA A 137 2.76 11.04 -1.34
N ALA A 138 2.54 10.01 -0.52
CA ALA A 138 3.56 9.47 0.39
C ALA A 138 4.76 8.91 -0.38
N ASP A 139 4.51 8.09 -1.40
CA ASP A 139 5.55 7.43 -2.19
C ASP A 139 6.36 8.41 -3.03
N THR A 140 5.64 9.35 -3.64
CA THR A 140 6.21 10.23 -4.65
C THR A 140 6.89 11.45 -4.05
N TRP A 141 6.34 12.01 -2.98
CA TRP A 141 6.78 13.31 -2.46
C TRP A 141 7.13 13.28 -0.98
N GLY A 142 6.76 12.22 -0.26
CA GLY A 142 7.06 12.06 1.15
C GLY A 142 8.56 11.96 1.42
N SER A 143 9.00 12.48 2.57
CA SER A 143 10.31 12.19 3.12
C SER A 143 10.20 11.85 4.60
N VAL A 144 10.96 10.84 5.04
CA VAL A 144 11.03 10.43 6.45
C VAL A 144 11.65 11.53 7.33
N ASP A 145 12.43 12.42 6.72
CA ASP A 145 13.09 13.53 7.41
C ASP A 145 12.16 14.69 7.76
N LEU A 146 10.92 14.70 7.22
CA LEU A 146 9.93 15.70 7.60
C LEU A 146 9.63 15.61 9.11
N PRO A 147 9.72 16.72 9.86
CA PRO A 147 9.48 16.71 11.29
C PRO A 147 8.02 16.31 11.56
N ILE A 148 7.81 15.46 12.57
CA ILE A 148 6.50 14.98 13.05
C ILE A 148 5.78 14.03 12.07
N ILE A 149 5.62 14.42 10.80
CA ILE A 149 4.89 13.65 9.78
C ILE A 149 5.74 12.50 9.23
N GLY A 150 7.00 12.77 8.88
CA GLY A 150 7.88 11.80 8.22
C GLY A 150 8.10 10.55 9.07
N ARG A 151 8.55 10.76 10.30
CA ARG A 151 8.85 9.66 11.23
C ARG A 151 7.63 8.82 11.62
N ASN A 152 6.43 9.40 11.69
CA ASN A 152 5.25 8.70 12.21
C ASN A 152 4.33 8.14 11.14
N PHE A 153 4.19 8.80 9.99
CA PHE A 153 3.21 8.46 8.96
C PHE A 153 3.84 7.99 7.64
N LEU A 154 5.00 8.53 7.25
CA LEU A 154 5.65 8.17 5.97
C LEU A 154 6.62 6.99 6.12
N ARG A 155 7.16 6.80 7.33
CA ARG A 155 8.05 5.68 7.65
C ARG A 155 7.46 4.31 7.30
N PRO A 156 6.21 3.94 7.67
CA PRO A 156 5.67 2.62 7.34
C PRO A 156 5.58 2.37 5.83
N PHE A 157 5.28 3.41 5.02
CA PHE A 157 5.28 3.30 3.56
C PHE A 157 6.68 2.99 3.01
N ARG A 158 7.71 3.69 3.52
CA ARG A 158 9.10 3.46 3.12
C ARG A 158 9.60 2.07 3.53
N GLU A 159 9.31 1.67 4.77
CA GLU A 159 9.64 0.33 5.25
C GLU A 159 8.97 -0.73 4.38
N HIS A 160 7.71 -0.50 4.01
CA HIS A 160 6.94 -1.39 3.15
C HIS A 160 7.53 -1.53 1.74
N HIS A 161 8.08 -0.50 1.13
CA HIS A 161 8.72 -0.64 -0.20
C HIS A 161 10.06 -1.40 -0.13
N LEU A 162 10.76 -1.31 1.00
CA LEU A 162 12.00 -2.04 1.21
C LEU A 162 11.76 -3.48 1.66
N ASP A 163 10.74 -3.72 2.47
CA ASP A 163 10.26 -5.03 2.89
C ASP A 163 8.73 -5.08 2.78
N PRO A 164 8.19 -5.53 1.63
CA PRO A 164 6.75 -5.55 1.42
C PRO A 164 5.99 -6.42 2.41
N THR A 165 6.63 -7.44 3.01
CA THR A 165 5.96 -8.27 4.01
C THR A 165 5.99 -7.67 5.41
N SER A 166 6.67 -6.55 5.65
CA SER A 166 6.68 -5.83 6.95
C SER A 166 5.28 -5.57 7.49
N ILE A 167 4.39 -5.09 6.63
CA ILE A 167 2.99 -4.85 6.96
C ILE A 167 2.27 -6.09 7.50
N THR A 168 2.70 -7.29 7.13
CA THR A 168 2.08 -8.53 7.60
C THR A 168 2.41 -8.84 9.06
N ARG A 169 3.52 -8.29 9.58
CA ARG A 169 4.07 -8.56 10.92
C ARG A 169 3.55 -7.59 11.99
N HIS A 170 3.00 -6.45 11.58
CA HIS A 170 2.33 -5.51 12.49
C HIS A 170 1.00 -6.07 12.99
N ASP A 171 0.55 -5.70 14.19
CA ASP A 171 -0.78 -6.10 14.66
C ASP A 171 -1.89 -5.18 14.09
N PHE A 172 -3.14 -5.43 14.48
CA PHE A 172 -4.28 -4.64 13.99
C PHE A 172 -4.17 -3.15 14.34
N ILE A 173 -3.65 -2.82 15.52
CA ILE A 173 -3.57 -1.44 15.99
C ILE A 173 -2.50 -0.68 15.23
N GLU A 174 -1.32 -1.28 15.06
CA GLU A 174 -0.20 -0.66 14.34
C GLU A 174 -0.51 -0.54 12.84
N THR A 175 -1.17 -1.54 12.25
CA THR A 175 -1.56 -1.50 10.83
C THR A 175 -2.61 -0.40 10.55
N ASN A 176 -3.57 -0.20 11.45
CA ASN A 176 -4.77 0.58 11.15
C ASN A 176 -4.91 1.88 11.95
N GLY A 177 -4.07 2.13 12.96
CA GLY A 177 -4.24 3.22 13.91
C GLY A 177 -4.40 4.60 13.26
N ASP A 178 -3.65 4.85 12.19
CA ASP A 178 -3.72 6.11 11.44
C ASP A 178 -5.01 6.26 10.62
N ASN A 179 -5.48 5.19 10.00
CA ASN A 179 -6.76 5.22 9.28
C ASN A 179 -7.92 5.45 10.27
N PHE A 180 -7.85 4.83 11.45
CA PHE A 180 -8.85 5.05 12.51
C PHE A 180 -8.79 6.47 13.06
N MET A 181 -7.60 7.08 13.20
CA MET A 181 -7.44 8.48 13.60
C MET A 181 -8.15 9.44 12.65
N VAL A 182 -8.03 9.24 11.33
CA VAL A 182 -8.73 10.06 10.31
C VAL A 182 -10.25 9.99 10.47
N GLY A 183 -10.78 8.84 10.87
CA GLY A 183 -12.21 8.63 11.08
C GLY A 183 -12.80 9.42 12.27
N ILE A 184 -12.00 9.74 13.30
CA ILE A 184 -12.48 10.37 14.54
C ILE A 184 -13.21 11.70 14.31
N PRO A 185 -12.60 12.73 13.68
CA PRO A 185 -13.29 14.00 13.46
C PRO A 185 -14.54 13.85 12.58
N ILE A 186 -14.51 12.96 11.60
CA ILE A 186 -15.62 12.73 10.66
C ILE A 186 -16.81 12.07 11.37
N LEU A 187 -16.55 10.98 12.11
CA LEU A 187 -17.58 10.27 12.85
C LEU A 187 -18.05 11.05 14.09
N GLY A 188 -17.18 11.87 14.68
CA GLY A 188 -17.53 12.82 15.73
C GLY A 188 -18.50 13.90 15.21
N TYR A 189 -18.22 14.46 14.03
CA TYR A 189 -19.16 15.35 13.34
C TYR A 189 -20.50 14.66 13.05
N LEU A 190 -20.48 13.41 12.57
CA LEU A 190 -21.70 12.68 12.26
C LEU A 190 -22.53 12.39 13.52
N ALA A 191 -21.89 12.01 14.63
CA ALA A 191 -22.58 11.83 15.91
C ALA A 191 -23.18 13.15 16.43
N HIS A 192 -22.45 14.25 16.31
CA HIS A 192 -22.95 15.59 16.63
C HIS A 192 -24.11 16.00 15.72
N TYR A 193 -24.05 15.65 14.42
CA TYR A 193 -25.13 15.91 13.47
C TYR A 193 -26.45 15.25 13.91
N PHE A 194 -26.40 13.99 14.36
CA PHE A 194 -27.58 13.32 14.93
C PHE A 194 -28.11 13.98 16.21
N TYR A 195 -27.25 14.62 16.99
CA TYR A 195 -27.66 15.32 18.21
C TYR A 195 -28.41 16.63 17.92
N ILE A 196 -27.97 17.40 16.91
CA ILE A 196 -28.54 18.72 16.61
C ILE A 196 -29.69 18.71 15.60
N LYS A 197 -29.83 17.64 14.81
CA LYS A 197 -30.79 17.57 13.71
C LYS A 197 -32.09 16.88 14.08
N THR A 198 -33.19 17.39 13.52
CA THR A 198 -34.51 16.78 13.68
C THR A 198 -34.59 15.44 12.93
N PRO A 199 -35.50 14.52 13.32
CA PRO A 199 -35.72 13.29 12.58
C PRO A 199 -36.05 13.52 11.10
N TYR A 200 -36.76 14.59 10.78
CA TYR A 200 -37.07 14.97 9.40
C TYR A 200 -35.80 15.31 8.60
N GLU A 201 -34.92 16.16 9.14
CA GLU A 201 -33.65 16.51 8.49
C GLU A 201 -32.73 15.29 8.32
N ILE A 202 -32.69 14.40 9.32
CA ILE A 202 -31.95 13.13 9.25
C ILE A 202 -32.47 12.26 8.10
N GLN A 203 -33.78 12.16 7.93
CA GLN A 203 -34.35 11.41 6.80
C GLN A 203 -34.01 12.08 5.47
N GLN A 204 -34.11 13.40 5.34
CA GLN A 204 -33.75 14.10 4.11
C GLN A 204 -32.28 13.85 3.72
N ASN A 205 -31.38 13.81 4.71
CA ASN A 205 -29.94 13.63 4.49
C ASN A 205 -29.44 12.19 4.68
N PHE A 206 -30.35 11.20 4.75
CA PHE A 206 -29.97 9.83 5.08
C PHE A 206 -28.91 9.23 4.15
N GLY A 207 -28.97 9.56 2.85
CA GLY A 207 -27.96 9.11 1.88
C GLY A 207 -26.57 9.67 2.17
N TRP A 208 -26.46 10.95 2.52
CA TRP A 208 -25.18 11.56 2.92
C TRP A 208 -24.65 10.95 4.20
N ILE A 209 -25.51 10.77 5.21
CA ILE A 209 -25.16 10.12 6.48
C ILE A 209 -24.60 8.72 6.23
N ALA A 210 -25.32 7.90 5.46
CA ALA A 210 -24.89 6.55 5.11
C ALA A 210 -23.57 6.55 4.32
N TYR A 211 -23.40 7.50 3.40
CA TYR A 211 -22.19 7.64 2.61
C TYR A 211 -20.98 7.97 3.49
N VAL A 212 -21.09 8.99 4.34
CA VAL A 212 -20.01 9.41 5.25
C VAL A 212 -19.63 8.27 6.17
N PHE A 213 -20.62 7.62 6.80
CA PHE A 213 -20.38 6.50 7.70
C PHE A 213 -19.67 5.35 7.00
N LEU A 214 -20.20 4.86 5.88
CA LEU A 214 -19.65 3.72 5.15
C LEU A 214 -18.27 4.05 4.55
N CYS A 215 -18.09 5.26 4.00
CA CYS A 215 -16.78 5.74 3.55
C CYS A 215 -15.76 5.72 4.68
N SER A 216 -16.13 6.16 5.90
CA SER A 216 -15.24 6.08 7.07
C SER A 216 -14.89 4.63 7.44
N ILE A 217 -15.84 3.69 7.34
CA ILE A 217 -15.55 2.26 7.55
C ILE A 217 -14.56 1.74 6.51
N PHE A 218 -14.75 2.04 5.23
CA PHE A 218 -13.86 1.59 4.16
C PHE A 218 -12.46 2.16 4.32
N VAL A 219 -12.33 3.46 4.61
CA VAL A 219 -11.04 4.12 4.91
C VAL A 219 -10.35 3.46 6.11
N ALA A 220 -11.09 3.21 7.20
CA ALA A 220 -10.54 2.55 8.39
C ALA A 220 -9.99 1.15 8.09
N MET A 221 -10.62 0.42 7.16
CA MET A 221 -10.22 -0.93 6.76
C MET A 221 -9.18 -0.98 5.63
N THR A 222 -8.87 0.14 4.96
CA THR A 222 -7.95 0.18 3.82
C THR A 222 -6.59 -0.46 4.12
N ASN A 223 -5.94 -0.11 5.23
CA ASN A 223 -4.63 -0.68 5.55
C ASN A 223 -4.71 -2.16 5.90
N GLN A 224 -5.81 -2.61 6.51
CA GLN A 224 -6.03 -4.02 6.77
C GLN A 224 -6.21 -4.82 5.48
N ILE A 225 -6.92 -4.25 4.49
CA ILE A 225 -7.08 -4.84 3.16
C ILE A 225 -5.74 -4.88 2.43
N HIS A 226 -4.96 -3.80 2.50
CA HIS A 226 -3.60 -3.73 1.97
C HIS A 226 -2.71 -4.80 2.61
N LYS A 227 -2.74 -4.97 3.94
CA LYS A 227 -2.04 -6.05 4.63
C LYS A 227 -2.44 -7.43 4.09
N TRP A 228 -3.73 -7.66 3.83
CA TRP A 228 -4.19 -8.93 3.26
C TRP A 228 -3.74 -9.15 1.81
N SER A 229 -3.43 -8.11 1.03
CA SER A 229 -2.85 -8.27 -0.30
C SER A 229 -1.39 -8.75 -0.26
N HIS A 230 -0.71 -8.59 0.87
CA HIS A 230 0.64 -9.13 1.14
C HIS A 230 0.66 -10.40 1.99
N THR A 231 -0.48 -10.82 2.52
CA THR A 231 -0.55 -12.02 3.38
C THR A 231 -0.85 -13.25 2.53
N TYR A 232 0.17 -14.05 2.20
CA TYR A 232 0.03 -15.21 1.30
C TYR A 232 -0.61 -16.44 1.98
N TRP A 233 -0.31 -16.65 3.27
CA TRP A 233 -0.72 -17.82 4.03
C TRP A 233 -1.63 -17.45 5.20
N GLY A 234 -2.54 -18.35 5.58
CA GLY A 234 -3.34 -18.20 6.80
C GLY A 234 -4.48 -17.17 6.73
N LEU A 235 -4.82 -16.63 5.55
CA LEU A 235 -5.98 -15.75 5.42
C LEU A 235 -7.31 -16.51 5.60
N PRO A 236 -8.31 -15.89 6.26
CA PRO A 236 -9.66 -16.44 6.33
C PRO A 236 -10.27 -16.64 4.93
N ARG A 237 -11.07 -17.71 4.78
CA ARG A 237 -11.72 -18.05 3.49
C ARG A 237 -12.59 -16.93 2.93
N TRP A 238 -13.23 -16.15 3.79
CA TRP A 238 -14.06 -15.02 3.36
C TRP A 238 -13.23 -13.87 2.78
N VAL A 239 -12.01 -13.62 3.29
CA VAL A 239 -11.08 -12.62 2.72
C VAL A 239 -10.65 -13.07 1.33
N LEU A 240 -10.28 -14.35 1.19
CA LEU A 240 -9.90 -14.93 -0.10
C LEU A 240 -11.06 -14.84 -1.11
N LEU A 241 -12.29 -15.11 -0.68
CA LEU A 241 -13.48 -14.96 -1.51
C LEU A 241 -13.63 -13.52 -2.00
N LEU A 242 -13.57 -12.53 -1.10
CA LEU A 242 -13.69 -11.11 -1.46
C LEU A 242 -12.57 -10.67 -2.42
N GLN A 243 -11.33 -11.13 -2.22
CA GLN A 243 -10.22 -10.87 -3.14
C GLN A 243 -10.45 -11.53 -4.51
N SER A 244 -10.93 -12.78 -4.55
CA SER A 244 -11.20 -13.48 -5.81
C SER A 244 -12.32 -12.82 -6.61
N CYS A 245 -13.34 -12.32 -5.93
CA CYS A 245 -14.44 -11.55 -6.53
C CYS A 245 -14.07 -10.09 -6.82
N HIS A 246 -12.83 -9.66 -6.55
CA HIS A 246 -12.38 -8.28 -6.72
C HIS A 246 -13.24 -7.26 -5.96
N ILE A 247 -13.83 -7.65 -4.83
CA ILE A 247 -14.58 -6.73 -3.95
C ILE A 247 -13.61 -5.94 -3.07
N ILE A 248 -12.49 -6.55 -2.68
CA ILE A 248 -11.37 -5.91 -1.97
C ILE A 248 -10.07 -6.22 -2.71
N LEU A 249 -9.02 -5.44 -2.44
CA LEU A 249 -7.76 -5.49 -3.19
C LEU A 249 -7.16 -6.91 -3.32
N PRO A 250 -7.08 -7.48 -4.53
CA PRO A 250 -6.43 -8.76 -4.77
C PRO A 250 -4.91 -8.67 -4.68
N ARG A 251 -4.25 -9.76 -4.22
CA ARG A 251 -2.79 -9.88 -4.14
C ARG A 251 -2.10 -9.59 -5.48
N LYS A 252 -2.54 -10.27 -6.54
CA LYS A 252 -1.99 -10.14 -7.90
C LYS A 252 -2.12 -8.72 -8.45
N HIS A 253 -3.22 -8.04 -8.13
CA HIS A 253 -3.45 -6.66 -8.55
C HIS A 253 -2.46 -5.72 -7.87
N HIS A 254 -2.34 -5.83 -6.54
CA HIS A 254 -1.44 -4.97 -5.78
C HIS A 254 0.04 -5.20 -6.10
N ARG A 255 0.41 -6.43 -6.46
CA ARG A 255 1.77 -6.76 -6.90
C ARG A 255 2.28 -5.91 -8.07
N ILE A 256 1.39 -5.41 -8.93
CA ILE A 256 1.76 -4.54 -10.08
C ILE A 256 2.39 -3.23 -9.60
N HIS A 257 1.91 -2.70 -8.47
CA HIS A 257 2.46 -1.50 -7.82
C HIS A 257 3.88 -1.75 -7.31
N HIS A 258 4.11 -2.89 -6.64
CA HIS A 258 5.41 -3.33 -6.10
C HIS A 258 6.50 -3.62 -7.13
N VAL A 259 6.17 -3.58 -8.42
CA VAL A 259 7.18 -3.67 -9.47
C VAL A 259 7.86 -2.31 -9.59
N ALA A 260 9.19 -2.27 -9.48
CA ALA A 260 9.96 -1.05 -9.71
C ALA A 260 9.55 -0.37 -11.04
N PRO A 261 9.37 0.97 -11.07
CA PRO A 261 9.77 1.96 -10.07
C PRO A 261 8.63 2.46 -9.14
N HIS A 262 7.61 1.63 -8.83
CA HIS A 262 6.50 1.99 -7.92
C HIS A 262 5.64 3.20 -8.35
N GLU A 263 5.43 3.38 -9.66
CA GLU A 263 4.78 4.59 -10.21
C GLU A 263 3.32 4.42 -10.63
N THR A 264 2.72 3.27 -10.34
CA THR A 264 1.38 2.92 -10.82
C THR A 264 0.59 2.13 -9.78
N TYR A 265 -0.72 2.06 -9.97
CA TYR A 265 -1.66 1.24 -9.20
C TYR A 265 -1.67 1.54 -7.68
N PHE A 266 -1.74 2.82 -7.33
CA PHE A 266 -1.67 3.29 -5.94
C PHE A 266 -2.92 3.00 -5.09
N CYS A 267 -4.10 2.78 -5.68
CA CYS A 267 -5.34 2.53 -4.93
C CYS A 267 -5.30 1.14 -4.28
N ILE A 268 -5.51 1.11 -2.95
CA ILE A 268 -5.28 -0.07 -2.10
C ILE A 268 -6.52 -0.53 -1.31
N THR A 269 -7.68 0.09 -1.48
CA THR A 269 -8.93 -0.39 -0.85
C THR A 269 -9.55 -1.52 -1.67
N THR A 270 -9.79 -1.29 -2.95
CA THR A 270 -10.32 -2.28 -3.89
C THR A 270 -9.44 -2.43 -5.13
N GLY A 271 -8.72 -1.36 -5.50
CA GLY A 271 -7.96 -1.26 -6.75
C GLY A 271 -8.84 -1.02 -7.97
N TRP A 272 -10.13 -0.73 -7.81
CA TRP A 272 -11.05 -0.49 -8.93
C TRP A 272 -10.63 0.71 -9.79
N LEU A 273 -10.08 1.73 -9.16
CA LEU A 273 -9.68 2.96 -9.86
C LEU A 273 -8.28 2.89 -10.46
N ASN A 274 -7.50 1.86 -10.18
CA ASN A 274 -6.14 1.74 -10.73
C ASN A 274 -6.13 1.69 -12.26
N TRP A 275 -6.95 0.82 -12.86
CA TRP A 275 -7.00 0.73 -14.33
C TRP A 275 -7.52 2.02 -14.99
N PRO A 276 -8.65 2.62 -14.57
CA PRO A 276 -9.09 3.90 -15.11
C PRO A 276 -8.06 5.03 -14.97
N LEU A 277 -7.43 5.18 -13.80
CA LEU A 277 -6.45 6.24 -13.55
C LEU A 277 -5.16 6.04 -14.35
N GLU A 278 -4.76 4.79 -14.60
CA GLU A 278 -3.63 4.48 -15.49
C GLU A 278 -3.95 4.86 -16.94
N GLN A 279 -5.15 4.54 -17.45
CA GLN A 279 -5.55 4.95 -18.81
C GLN A 279 -5.55 6.47 -18.98
N LEU A 280 -5.94 7.20 -17.93
CA LEU A 280 -5.92 8.67 -17.90
C LEU A 280 -4.52 9.25 -17.64
N ARG A 281 -3.51 8.40 -17.37
CA ARG A 281 -2.17 8.82 -16.95
C ARG A 281 -2.19 9.80 -15.77
N PHE A 282 -3.18 9.64 -14.88
CA PHE A 282 -3.52 10.60 -13.84
C PHE A 282 -2.29 10.97 -12.99
N TRP A 283 -1.64 9.95 -12.40
CA TRP A 283 -0.49 10.13 -11.52
C TRP A 283 0.69 10.80 -12.22
N SER A 284 1.13 10.23 -13.35
CA SER A 284 2.27 10.77 -14.12
C SER A 284 2.05 12.19 -14.63
N THR A 285 0.80 12.56 -14.93
CA THR A 285 0.44 13.91 -15.37
C THR A 285 0.55 14.90 -14.22
N PHE A 286 0.04 14.55 -13.03
CA PHE A 286 0.23 15.37 -11.83
C PHE A 286 1.69 15.47 -11.42
N GLU A 287 2.47 14.40 -11.57
CA GLU A 287 3.92 14.43 -11.34
C GLU A 287 4.62 15.43 -12.24
N PHE A 288 4.34 15.38 -13.55
CA PHE A 288 4.89 16.32 -14.51
C PHE A 288 4.50 17.78 -14.17
N ILE A 289 3.25 18.03 -13.81
CA ILE A 289 2.79 19.37 -13.45
C ILE A 289 3.54 19.88 -12.20
N ILE A 290 3.61 19.09 -11.14
CA ILE A 290 4.28 19.48 -9.89
C ILE A 290 5.77 19.70 -10.13
N GLU A 291 6.44 18.81 -10.86
CA GLU A 291 7.85 18.96 -11.19
C GLU A 291 8.10 20.25 -12.00
N ARG A 292 7.23 20.58 -12.96
CA ARG A 292 7.36 21.79 -13.77
C ARG A 292 7.12 23.07 -12.98
N LEU A 293 6.24 23.03 -11.97
CA LEU A 293 5.92 24.18 -11.13
C LEU A 293 6.90 24.40 -9.98
N THR A 294 7.48 23.32 -9.45
CA THR A 294 8.28 23.36 -8.20
C THR A 294 9.76 23.02 -8.41
N GLY A 295 10.11 22.33 -9.50
CA GLY A 295 11.43 21.75 -9.72
C GLY A 295 11.72 20.48 -8.90
N LEU A 296 10.79 20.03 -8.05
CA LEU A 296 10.94 18.81 -7.25
C LEU A 296 10.87 17.57 -8.12
N LYS A 297 11.79 16.63 -7.90
CA LYS A 297 11.80 15.34 -8.59
C LYS A 297 10.92 14.33 -7.83
N PRO A 298 10.04 13.60 -8.53
CA PRO A 298 9.22 12.59 -7.88
C PRO A 298 10.07 11.38 -7.43
N ARG A 299 9.66 10.74 -6.33
CA ARG A 299 10.27 9.55 -5.65
C ARG A 299 11.74 9.71 -5.29
N ASP A 300 12.21 10.94 -5.11
CA ASP A 300 13.63 11.23 -4.86
C ASP A 300 14.12 10.67 -3.51
N ASP A 301 13.23 10.63 -2.50
CA ASP A 301 13.50 10.05 -1.18
C ASP A 301 13.48 8.50 -1.20
N ASP A 302 12.46 7.90 -1.82
CA ASP A 302 12.31 6.45 -1.94
C ASP A 302 13.55 5.81 -2.61
N MET A 303 14.04 6.44 -3.68
CA MET A 303 15.25 6.01 -4.39
C MET A 303 16.53 6.19 -3.58
N LYS A 304 16.59 7.12 -2.62
CA LYS A 304 17.73 7.27 -1.69
C LYS A 304 17.75 6.12 -0.70
N TRP A 305 16.60 5.75 -0.15
CA TRP A 305 16.48 4.62 0.78
C TRP A 305 16.76 3.27 0.11
N ALA A 306 16.28 3.06 -1.11
CA ALA A 306 16.57 1.85 -1.89
C ALA A 306 18.07 1.65 -2.17
N LYS A 307 18.87 2.74 -2.17
CA LYS A 307 20.32 2.71 -2.41
C LYS A 307 21.16 2.54 -1.14
N LYS A 308 20.57 2.54 0.07
CA LYS A 308 21.29 2.25 1.31
C LYS A 308 21.66 0.75 1.37
N LEU A 309 22.70 0.38 0.65
CA LEU A 309 23.33 -0.94 0.64
C LEU A 309 24.73 -0.83 1.28
N THR A 310 24.79 -0.55 2.58
CA THR A 310 26.03 -0.70 3.37
C THR A 310 25.76 -1.09 4.78
#